data_AF-A0A1M7IZ35-F1
#
_entry.id   AF-A0A1M7IZ35-F1
#
_cell.length_a   1.000
_cell.length_b   1.000
_cell.length_c   1.000
_cell.angle_alpha   90.00
_cell.angle_beta   90.00
_cell.angle_gamma   90.00
#
_symmetry.space_group_name_H-M   'P 1'
#
loop_
_entity.id
_entity.type
_entity.pdbx_description
1 polymer ?
#
loop_
_entity_poly.entity_id
_entity_poly.type
_entity_poly.pdbx_seq_one_letter_code
_entity_poly.pdbx_strand_id
1 'polypeptide(L)'
;MFWLKLLLLIFLFVFFQKTFEIMMRKRLQVEKRNIFSYNHVNKKHEWVDWTIRIIFCLIMLFLFALRVAYYPHEGDWGEELFSISIAFVIVSEMARAMMEWKYKENKNEAIFTISQLAFGLILLSTLLLTNGWGLFG
;
A
#
# COMPACT_ATOMS: atom_id res chain seq x y z
N MET A 1 28.21 -0.38 4.10
CA MET A 1 27.63 0.33 2.95
C MET A 1 26.17 -0.05 2.66
N PHE A 2 25.75 -1.30 2.89
CA PHE A 2 24.35 -1.75 2.72
C PHE A 2 23.31 -0.80 3.33
N TRP A 3 23.48 -0.44 4.61
CA TRP A 3 22.56 0.46 5.30
C TRP A 3 22.40 1.85 4.65
N LEU A 4 23.48 2.41 4.09
CA LEU A 4 23.42 3.69 3.38
C LEU A 4 22.65 3.56 2.06
N LYS A 5 22.89 2.48 1.30
CA LYS A 5 22.14 2.14 0.09
C LYS A 5 20.65 1.97 0.39
N LEU A 6 20.32 1.29 1.50
CA LEU A 6 18.95 1.13 1.97
C LEU A 6 18.29 2.45 2.37
N LEU A 7 18.98 3.29 3.15
CA LEU A 7 18.47 4.61 3.53
C LEU A 7 18.23 5.49 2.30
N LEU A 8 19.14 5.47 1.33
CA LEU A 8 18.99 6.19 0.06
C LEU A 8 17.78 5.68 -0.73
N LEU A 9 17.60 4.36 -0.81
CA LEU A 9 16.45 3.75 -1.48
C LEU A 9 15.12 4.20 -0.87
N ILE A 10 15.01 4.11 0.47
CA ILE A 10 13.83 4.53 1.22
C ILE A 10 13.57 6.01 1.00
N PHE A 11 14.61 6.84 1.08
CA PHE A 11 14.51 8.28 0.83
C PHE A 11 13.97 8.58 -0.57
N LEU A 12 14.53 7.95 -1.61
CA LEU A 12 14.09 8.15 -2.99
C LEU A 12 12.65 7.68 -3.20
N PHE A 13 12.29 6.51 -2.65
CA PHE A 13 10.93 5.99 -2.75
C PHE A 13 9.93 6.97 -2.13
N VAL A 14 10.17 7.43 -0.90
CA VAL A 14 9.32 8.42 -0.23
C VAL A 14 9.30 9.75 -0.98
N PHE A 15 10.45 10.19 -1.51
CA PHE A 15 10.58 11.41 -2.29
C PHE A 15 9.69 11.38 -3.55
N PHE A 16 9.73 10.29 -4.33
CA PHE A 16 8.89 10.12 -5.51
C PHE A 16 7.41 10.08 -5.15
N GLN A 17 7.04 9.33 -4.10
CA GLN A 17 5.67 9.27 -3.60
C GLN A 17 5.15 10.67 -3.21
N LYS A 18 5.91 11.41 -2.40
CA LYS A 18 5.51 12.76 -1.95
C LYS A 18 5.42 13.76 -3.09
N THR A 19 6.35 13.71 -4.04
CA THR A 19 6.33 14.56 -5.23
C THR A 19 5.05 14.32 -6.05
N PHE A 20 4.73 13.05 -6.30
CA PHE A 20 3.53 12.66 -7.01
C PHE A 20 2.25 13.05 -6.25
N GLU A 21 2.22 12.86 -4.92
CA GLU A 21 1.14 13.28 -4.02
C GLU A 21 0.85 14.80 -4.12
N ILE A 22 1.90 15.63 -4.13
CA ILE A 22 1.77 17.09 -4.26
C ILE A 22 1.26 17.47 -5.64
N MET A 23 1.82 16.89 -6.70
CA MET A 23 1.43 17.17 -8.08
C MET A 23 -0.04 16.81 -8.32
N MET A 24 -0.44 15.60 -7.94
CA MET A 24 -1.80 15.11 -8.17
C MET A 24 -2.84 15.87 -7.35
N ARG A 25 -2.53 16.24 -6.10
CA ARG A 25 -3.44 17.10 -5.31
C ARG A 25 -3.70 18.44 -5.98
N LYS A 26 -2.66 19.10 -6.50
CA LYS A 26 -2.81 20.37 -7.22
C LYS A 26 -3.65 20.19 -8.48
N ARG A 27 -3.39 19.13 -9.25
CA ARG A 27 -4.10 18.86 -10.52
C ARG A 27 -5.57 18.51 -10.31
N LEU A 28 -5.87 17.75 -9.27
CA LEU A 28 -7.21 17.23 -9.00
C LEU A 28 -8.02 18.10 -8.02
N GLN A 29 -7.43 19.18 -7.52
CA GLN A 29 -8.01 20.08 -6.52
C GLN A 29 -8.53 19.31 -5.28
N VAL A 30 -7.71 18.37 -4.80
CA VAL A 30 -8.03 17.54 -3.63
C VAL A 30 -7.38 18.13 -2.40
N GLU A 31 -8.17 18.24 -1.32
CA GLU A 31 -7.71 18.78 -0.04
C GLU A 31 -6.62 17.91 0.59
N LYS A 32 -5.78 18.53 1.42
CA LYS A 32 -4.74 17.82 2.15
C LYS A 32 -5.39 16.92 3.21
N ARG A 33 -5.19 15.61 3.07
CA ARG A 33 -5.59 14.64 4.08
C ARG A 33 -4.66 14.74 5.29
N ASN A 34 -5.25 14.66 6.49
CA ASN A 34 -4.48 14.45 7.71
C ASN A 34 -3.90 13.04 7.70
N ILE A 35 -2.60 12.93 8.00
CA ILE A 35 -1.83 11.68 7.92
C ILE A 35 -2.16 10.75 9.11
N PHE A 36 -2.77 11.28 10.17
CA PHE A 36 -2.99 10.61 11.46
C PHE A 36 -4.45 10.52 11.91
N SER A 37 -5.41 11.13 11.22
CA SER A 37 -6.83 10.95 11.60
C SER A 37 -7.39 9.71 10.91
N TYR A 38 -8.27 9.01 11.64
CA TYR A 38 -9.17 7.96 11.17
C TYR A 38 -10.08 8.51 10.04
N ASN A 39 -9.51 8.78 8.86
CA ASN A 39 -10.16 9.45 7.73
C ASN A 39 -11.02 8.46 6.95
N HIS A 40 -12.09 8.03 7.59
CA HIS A 40 -13.09 7.21 6.94
C HIS A 40 -14.08 8.12 6.23
N VAL A 41 -14.42 7.77 4.99
CA VAL A 41 -15.41 8.54 4.20
C VAL A 41 -16.76 8.58 4.92
N ASN A 42 -17.13 7.46 5.56
CA ASN A 42 -18.31 7.32 6.41
C ASN A 42 -18.14 6.12 7.36
N LYS A 43 -19.12 5.89 8.23
CA LYS A 43 -19.15 4.73 9.14
C LYS A 43 -19.11 3.38 8.43
N LYS A 44 -19.64 3.28 7.20
CA LYS A 44 -19.58 2.04 6.40
C LYS A 44 -18.15 1.74 5.96
N HIS A 45 -17.38 2.76 5.59
CA HIS A 45 -15.99 2.61 5.20
C HIS A 45 -15.14 2.13 6.38
N GLU A 46 -15.41 2.65 7.58
CA GLU A 46 -14.78 2.16 8.82
C GLU A 46 -15.04 0.68 9.07
N TRP A 47 -16.28 0.24 8.92
CA TRP A 47 -16.62 -1.17 9.08
C TRP A 47 -15.95 -2.05 8.01
N VAL A 48 -15.90 -1.59 6.76
CA VAL A 48 -15.22 -2.29 5.66
C VAL A 48 -13.71 -2.39 5.91
N ASP A 49 -13.06 -1.29 6.28
CA ASP A 49 -11.62 -1.27 6.57
C ASP A 49 -11.26 -2.20 7.74
N TRP A 50 -12.07 -2.21 8.80
CA TRP A 50 -11.90 -3.15 9.90
C TRP A 50 -12.09 -4.61 9.47
N THR A 51 -13.10 -4.88 8.63
CA THR A 51 -13.35 -6.23 8.11
C THR A 51 -12.18 -6.71 7.26
N ILE A 52 -11.66 -5.87 6.36
CA ILE A 52 -10.48 -6.18 5.54
C ILE A 52 -9.26 -6.48 6.42
N ARG A 53 -9.03 -5.70 7.48
CA ARG A 53 -7.94 -5.92 8.44
C ARG A 53 -8.07 -7.24 9.19
N ILE A 54 -9.26 -7.56 9.71
CA ILE A 54 -9.49 -8.81 10.44
C ILE A 54 -9.27 -10.01 9.52
N ILE A 55 -9.84 -9.98 8.31
CA ILE A 55 -9.66 -11.05 7.32
C ILE A 55 -8.18 -11.22 6.98
N PHE A 56 -7.45 -10.13 6.76
CA PHE A 56 -6.00 -10.18 6.52
C PHE A 56 -5.24 -10.83 7.67
N CYS A 57 -5.51 -10.44 8.92
CA CYS A 57 -4.88 -11.05 10.10
C CYS A 57 -5.19 -12.55 10.20
N LEU A 58 -6.43 -12.96 9.92
CA LEU A 58 -6.82 -14.37 9.91
C LEU A 58 -6.10 -15.16 8.81
N ILE A 59 -5.99 -14.60 7.60
CA ILE A 59 -5.25 -15.22 6.50
C ILE A 59 -3.78 -15.38 6.87
N MET A 60 -3.15 -14.34 7.42
CA MET A 60 -1.75 -14.37 7.87
C MET A 60 -1.52 -15.44 8.94
N LEU A 61 -2.41 -15.51 9.95
CA LEU A 61 -2.32 -16.50 11.02
C LEU A 61 -2.54 -17.92 10.51
N PHE A 62 -3.49 -18.11 9.59
CA PHE A 62 -3.76 -19.39 8.96
C PHE A 62 -2.57 -19.89 8.13
N LEU A 63 -2.00 -19.03 7.28
CA LEU A 63 -0.82 -19.37 6.47
C LEU A 63 0.41 -19.66 7.34
N PHE A 64 0.59 -18.89 8.41
CA PHE A 64 1.63 -19.16 9.40
C PHE A 64 1.44 -20.54 10.04
N ALA A 65 0.23 -20.87 10.49
CA ALA A 65 -0.08 -22.15 11.12
C ALA A 65 0.14 -23.33 10.15
N LEU A 66 -0.29 -23.21 8.90
CA LEU A 66 -0.03 -24.21 7.86
C LEU A 66 1.47 -24.43 7.65
N ARG A 67 2.25 -23.35 7.60
CA ARG A 67 3.69 -23.46 7.40
C ARG A 67 4.37 -24.17 8.56
N VAL A 68 4.05 -23.81 9.80
CA VAL A 68 4.60 -24.49 10.99
C VAL A 68 4.21 -25.97 11.01
N ALA A 69 3.00 -26.32 10.59
CA ALA A 69 2.50 -27.69 10.61
C ALA A 69 3.08 -28.59 9.51
N TYR A 70 3.26 -28.06 8.29
CA TYR A 70 3.59 -28.87 7.11
C TYR A 70 4.99 -28.63 6.56
N TYR A 71 5.57 -27.45 6.80
CA TYR A 71 6.86 -27.03 6.24
C TYR A 71 7.79 -26.40 7.31
N PRO A 72 8.02 -27.07 8.46
CA PRO A 72 8.76 -26.50 9.59
C PRO A 72 10.24 -26.20 9.30
N HIS A 73 10.78 -26.71 8.19
CA HIS A 73 12.19 -26.55 7.80
C HIS A 73 12.39 -25.82 6.47
N GLU A 74 11.31 -25.39 5.79
CA GLU A 74 11.46 -24.63 4.55
C GLU A 74 11.85 -23.18 4.84
N GLY A 75 12.91 -22.71 4.16
CA GLY A 75 13.50 -21.38 4.31
C GLY A 75 12.67 -20.25 3.66
N ASP A 76 13.06 -19.01 3.98
CA ASP A 76 12.50 -17.67 3.66
C ASP A 76 10.97 -17.55 3.42
N TRP A 77 10.31 -16.68 4.19
CA TRP A 77 8.87 -16.35 4.06
C TRP A 77 8.64 -14.97 3.44
N GLY A 78 9.73 -14.29 3.10
CA GLY A 78 9.71 -12.90 2.67
C GLY A 78 8.86 -12.68 1.43
N GLU A 79 8.94 -13.55 0.43
CA GLU A 79 8.25 -13.37 -0.84
C GLU A 79 6.72 -13.55 -0.72
N GLU A 80 6.25 -14.58 0.00
CA GLU A 80 4.80 -14.76 0.19
C GLU A 80 4.22 -13.65 1.06
N LEU A 81 4.90 -13.31 2.16
CA LEU A 81 4.50 -12.21 3.04
C LEU A 81 4.39 -10.88 2.29
N PHE A 82 5.40 -10.60 1.44
CA PHE A 82 5.42 -9.40 0.63
C PHE A 82 4.27 -9.39 -0.38
N SER A 83 4.03 -10.50 -1.06
CA SER A 83 2.94 -10.64 -2.04
C SER A 83 1.56 -10.44 -1.40
N ILE A 84 1.32 -11.06 -0.24
CA ILE A 84 0.06 -10.93 0.51
C ILE A 84 -0.12 -9.51 1.04
N SER A 85 0.97 -8.86 1.47
CA SER A 85 0.94 -7.46 1.91
C SER A 85 0.61 -6.50 0.77
N ILE A 86 1.12 -6.72 -0.44
CA ILE A 86 0.74 -5.95 -1.62
C ILE A 86 -0.76 -6.13 -1.91
N ALA A 87 -1.23 -7.38 -1.93
CA ALA A 87 -2.65 -7.66 -2.17
C ALA A 87 -3.55 -6.95 -1.15
N PHE A 88 -3.16 -6.94 0.13
CA PHE A 88 -3.88 -6.21 1.18
C PHE A 88 -3.94 -4.70 0.92
N VAL A 89 -2.82 -4.08 0.56
CA VAL A 89 -2.77 -2.64 0.24
C VAL A 89 -3.67 -2.32 -0.95
N ILE A 90 -3.64 -3.15 -2.01
CA ILE A 90 -4.51 -2.99 -3.18
C ILE A 90 -5.98 -3.05 -2.78
N VAL A 91 -6.40 -4.09 -2.06
CA VAL A 91 -7.80 -4.26 -1.64
C VAL A 91 -8.26 -3.10 -0.76
N SER A 92 -7.44 -2.67 0.21
CA SER A 92 -7.78 -1.57 1.10
C SER A 92 -7.92 -0.22 0.37
N GLU A 93 -6.97 0.13 -0.50
CA GLU A 93 -7.04 1.40 -1.24
C GLU A 93 -8.14 1.38 -2.32
N MET A 94 -8.42 0.22 -2.93
CA MET A 94 -9.57 0.07 -3.82
C MET A 94 -10.90 0.24 -3.07
N ALA A 95 -11.04 -0.37 -1.89
CA ALA A 95 -12.21 -0.19 -1.04
C ALA A 95 -12.42 1.29 -0.69
N ARG A 96 -11.36 1.99 -0.30
CA ARG A 96 -11.39 3.43 -0.08
C ARG A 96 -11.83 4.20 -1.32
N ALA A 97 -11.21 3.95 -2.47
CA ALA A 97 -11.55 4.64 -3.71
C ALA A 97 -13.03 4.45 -4.10
N MET A 98 -13.56 3.24 -3.94
CA MET A 98 -14.99 2.96 -4.17
C MET A 98 -15.89 3.77 -3.21
N MET A 99 -15.49 3.89 -1.94
CA MET A 99 -16.24 4.69 -0.96
C MET A 99 -16.15 6.18 -1.25
N GLU A 100 -14.99 6.70 -1.64
CA GLU A 100 -14.81 8.08 -2.06
C GLU A 100 -15.67 8.39 -3.30
N TRP A 101 -15.64 7.50 -4.29
CA TRP A 101 -16.43 7.65 -5.50
C TRP A 101 -17.93 7.65 -5.20
N LYS A 102 -18.39 6.81 -4.26
CA LYS A 102 -19.81 6.70 -3.94
C LYS A 102 -20.31 7.81 -3.03
N TYR A 103 -19.53 8.21 -2.03
CA TYR A 103 -20.02 9.00 -0.90
C TYR A 103 -19.45 10.41 -0.78
N LYS A 104 -18.31 10.74 -1.40
CA LYS A 104 -17.80 12.12 -1.38
C LYS A 104 -18.43 12.96 -2.47
N GLU A 105 -18.58 14.26 -2.22
CA GLU A 105 -19.02 15.24 -3.21
C GLU A 105 -17.97 15.38 -4.32
N ASN A 106 -16.69 15.55 -3.93
CA ASN A 106 -15.59 15.64 -4.87
C ASN A 106 -15.12 14.24 -5.31
N LYS A 107 -15.55 13.80 -6.50
CA LYS A 107 -15.15 12.51 -7.10
C LYS A 107 -13.67 12.44 -7.47
N ASN A 108 -12.98 13.58 -7.59
CA ASN A 108 -11.55 13.60 -7.85
C ASN A 108 -10.74 12.99 -6.70
N GLU A 109 -11.31 12.86 -5.50
CA GLU A 109 -10.69 12.14 -4.40
C GLU A 109 -10.46 10.67 -4.71
N ALA A 110 -11.45 9.99 -5.31
CA ALA A 110 -11.32 8.61 -5.72
C ALA A 110 -10.27 8.45 -6.84
N ILE A 111 -10.27 9.37 -7.80
CA ILE A 111 -9.26 9.43 -8.87
C ILE A 111 -7.87 9.62 -8.27
N PHE A 112 -7.73 10.48 -7.26
CA PHE A 112 -6.49 10.70 -6.53
C PHE A 112 -6.02 9.42 -5.84
N THR A 113 -6.89 8.74 -5.10
CA THR A 113 -6.56 7.48 -4.41
C THR A 113 -6.12 6.39 -5.39
N ILE A 114 -6.86 6.19 -6.50
CA ILE A 114 -6.49 5.20 -7.54
C ILE A 114 -5.17 5.57 -8.19
N SER A 115 -4.94 6.86 -8.48
CA SER A 115 -3.69 7.32 -9.09
C SER A 115 -2.49 7.10 -8.16
N GLN A 116 -2.63 7.36 -6.86
CA GLN A 116 -1.59 7.10 -5.86
C GLN A 116 -1.28 5.61 -5.76
N LEU A 117 -2.31 4.77 -5.69
CA LEU A 117 -2.14 3.31 -5.67
C LEU A 117 -1.40 2.83 -6.93
N ALA A 118 -1.86 3.23 -8.11
CA ALA A 118 -1.24 2.84 -9.38
C ALA A 118 0.22 3.29 -9.47
N PHE A 119 0.52 4.54 -9.10
CA PHE A 119 1.89 5.05 -9.08
C PHE A 119 2.77 4.30 -8.07
N GLY A 120 2.25 4.01 -6.88
CA GLY A 120 2.91 3.18 -5.87
C GLY A 120 3.28 1.79 -6.38
N LEU A 121 2.33 1.10 -7.03
CA LEU A 121 2.57 -0.21 -7.61
C LEU A 121 3.60 -0.16 -8.75
N ILE A 122 3.52 0.83 -9.64
CA ILE A 122 4.52 1.01 -10.70
C ILE A 122 5.90 1.22 -10.09
N LEU A 123 6.01 2.14 -9.12
CA LEU A 123 7.28 2.45 -8.46
C LEU A 123 7.87 1.21 -7.78
N LEU A 124 7.04 0.46 -7.04
CA LEU A 124 7.44 -0.78 -6.39
C LEU A 124 7.90 -1.84 -7.41
N SER A 125 7.17 -2.03 -8.51
CA SER A 125 7.57 -2.93 -9.59
C SER A 125 8.92 -2.54 -10.19
N THR A 126 9.19 -1.25 -10.40
CA THR A 126 10.51 -0.82 -10.89
C THR A 126 11.61 -1.16 -9.90
N LEU A 127 11.38 -1.04 -8.59
CA LEU A 127 12.35 -1.41 -7.55
C LEU A 127 12.69 -2.90 -7.59
N LEU A 128 11.67 -3.76 -7.70
CA LEU A 128 11.85 -5.22 -7.72
C LEU A 128 12.58 -5.67 -8.98
N LEU A 129 12.21 -5.13 -10.15
CA LEU A 129 12.79 -5.52 -11.45
C LEU A 129 14.23 -5.03 -11.65
N THR A 130 14.69 -4.06 -10.87
CA THR A 130 16.01 -3.42 -11.05
C THR A 130 16.95 -3.60 -9.86
N ASN A 131 16.64 -4.50 -8.91
CA ASN A 131 17.41 -4.68 -7.67
C ASN A 131 17.63 -3.35 -6.93
N GLY A 132 16.55 -2.59 -6.75
CA GLY A 132 16.55 -1.28 -6.11
C GLY A 132 17.27 -0.20 -6.94
N TRP A 133 16.92 -0.11 -8.23
CA TRP A 133 17.54 0.80 -9.22
C TRP A 133 19.06 0.64 -9.33
N GLY A 134 19.54 -0.61 -9.26
CA GLY A 134 20.95 -0.96 -9.33
C GLY A 134 21.75 -0.66 -8.06
N LEU A 135 21.10 -0.23 -6.97
CA LEU A 135 21.79 0.03 -5.71
C LEU A 135 22.27 -1.25 -5.03
N PHE A 136 21.60 -2.39 -5.24
CA PHE A 136 21.96 -3.69 -4.62
C PHE A 136 22.51 -4.72 -5.61
N GLY A 137 22.65 -4.34 -6.89
CA GLY A 137 23.37 -5.12 -7.90
C GLY A 137 24.88 -4.95 -7.82
#